data_AF-A0A8J7FFS6-F1
#
_entry.id   AF-A0A8J7FFS6-F1
#
_cell.length_a   1.000
_cell.length_b   1.000
_cell.length_c   1.000
_cell.angle_alpha   90.00
_cell.angle_beta   90.00
_cell.angle_gamma   90.00
#
_symmetry.space_group_name_H-M   'P 1'
#
loop_
_entity.id
_entity.type
_entity.pdbx_description
1 polymer ?
#
loop_
_entity_poly.entity_id
_entity_poly.type
_entity_poly.pdbx_seq_one_letter_code
_entity_poly.pdbx_strand_id
1 'polypeptide(L)' 'MPNDIEEKIISLRVFMPQSLRNDFKAVCAKQGRNMSEVVSEFVREYVTEHEKTSPKEGKETA' A
#
# COMPACT_ATOMS: atom_id res chain seq x y z
N MET A 1 -0.94 31.30 -1.49
CA MET A 1 -0.19 30.23 -0.80
C MET A 1 -0.60 28.93 -1.47
N PRO A 2 0.33 28.08 -1.94
CA PRO A 2 -0.04 26.85 -2.63
C PRO A 2 -0.86 25.97 -1.68
N ASN A 3 -1.97 25.43 -2.17
CA ASN A 3 -2.80 24.46 -1.46
C ASN A 3 -1.93 23.24 -1.14
N ASP A 4 -1.52 23.09 0.12
CA ASP A 4 -1.08 21.81 0.65
C ASP A 4 -2.30 20.87 0.54
N ILE A 5 -2.30 19.98 -0.46
CA ILE A 5 -3.26 18.87 -0.52
C ILE A 5 -2.84 17.95 0.61
N GLU A 6 -3.35 18.19 1.82
CA GLU A 6 -3.19 17.27 2.94
C GLU A 6 -3.74 15.91 2.51
N GLU A 7 -2.85 14.93 2.35
CA GLU A 7 -3.26 13.56 2.03
C GLU A 7 -4.18 13.06 3.15
N LYS A 8 -5.45 12.85 2.81
CA LYS A 8 -6.43 12.35 3.75
C LYS A 8 -6.09 10.90 4.12
N ILE A 9 -5.53 10.71 5.31
CA ILE A 9 -5.27 9.39 5.87
C ILE A 9 -6.60 8.68 6.17
N ILE A 10 -6.76 7.47 5.65
CA ILE A 10 -7.92 6.60 5.88
C ILE A 10 -7.50 5.28 6.52
N SER A 11 -8.44 4.59 7.18
CA SER A 11 -8.20 3.28 7.78
C SER A 11 -8.47 2.14 6.79
N LEU A 12 -7.55 1.17 6.74
CA LEU A 12 -7.72 -0.08 6.00
C LEU A 12 -7.90 -1.24 6.97
N ARG A 13 -9.03 -1.93 6.89
CA ARG A 13 -9.30 -3.13 7.70
C ARG A 13 -8.93 -4.38 6.91
N VAL A 14 -8.01 -5.18 7.45
CA VAL A 14 -7.54 -6.43 6.82
C VAL A 14 -7.79 -7.60 7.76
N PHE A 15 -8.22 -8.72 7.18
CA PHE A 15 -8.34 -10.00 7.87
C PHE A 15 -7.17 -10.89 7.48
N MET A 16 -6.48 -11.46 8.47
CA MET A 16 -5.35 -12.36 8.25
C MET A 16 -5.22 -13.34 9.41
N PRO A 17 -4.57 -14.50 9.21
CA PRO A 17 -4.28 -15.43 10.28
C PRO A 17 -3.52 -14.77 11.43
N GLN A 18 -3.83 -15.17 12.66
CA GLN A 18 -3.18 -14.62 13.86
C GLN A 18 -1.66 -14.84 13.85
N SER A 19 -1.21 -16.03 13.40
CA SER A 19 0.21 -16.36 13.26
C SER A 19 0.92 -15.36 12.34
N LEU A 20 0.36 -15.11 11.15
CA LEU A 20 0.93 -14.16 10.19
C LEU A 20 1.01 -12.74 10.77
N ARG A 21 -0.04 -12.28 11.47
CA ARG A 21 -0.01 -10.97 12.13
C ARG A 21 1.09 -10.89 13.19
N ASN A 22 1.31 -11.96 13.96
CA ASN A 22 2.33 -12.00 15.00
C ASN A 22 3.74 -11.97 14.39
N ASP A 23 3.98 -12.74 13.34
CA ASP A 23 5.25 -12.75 12.61
C ASP A 23 5.53 -11.37 12.00
N PHE A 24 4.52 -10.79 11.34
CA PHE A 24 4.62 -9.44 10.78
C PHE A 24 4.96 -8.39 11.85
N LYS A 25 4.29 -8.44 13.01
CA LYS A 25 4.58 -7.55 14.14
C LYS A 25 6.01 -7.75 14.66
N ALA A 26 6.46 -9.00 14.80
CA ALA A 26 7.81 -9.30 15.28
C ALA A 26 8.89 -8.79 14.33
N VAL A 27 8.67 -8.92 13.01
CA VAL A 27 9.58 -8.39 11.99
C VAL A 27 9.62 -6.86 12.02
N CYS A 28 8.47 -6.18 12.07
CA CYS A 28 8.40 -4.72 12.18
C CYS A 28 9.14 -4.21 13.42
N ALA A 29 8.94 -4.87 14.57
CA ALA A 29 9.62 -4.52 15.82
C ALA A 29 11.14 -4.68 15.72
N LYS A 30 11.64 -5.77 15.11
CA LYS A 30 13.08 -6.00 14.89
C LYS A 30 13.70 -4.92 14.01
N GLN A 31 12.95 -4.40 13.03
CA GLN A 31 13.41 -3.36 12.12
C GLN A 31 13.20 -1.94 12.68
N GLY A 32 12.55 -1.79 13.83
CA GLY A 32 12.20 -0.47 14.39
C GLY A 32 11.16 0.29 13.56
N ARG A 33 10.31 -0.41 12.80
CA ARG A 33 9.35 0.19 11.85
C ARG A 33 7.92 0.11 12.35
N ASN A 34 7.10 1.08 11.96
CA ASN A 34 5.67 1.07 12.28
C ASN A 34 4.92 0.12 11.34
N MET A 35 3.99 -0.69 11.87
CA MET A 35 3.17 -1.60 11.07
C MET A 35 2.38 -0.87 9.97
N SER A 36 1.86 0.33 10.27
CA SER A 36 1.08 1.12 9.30
C SER A 36 1.94 1.63 8.16
N GLU A 37 3.19 2.04 8.42
CA GLU A 37 4.12 2.48 7.38
C GLU A 37 4.47 1.33 6.45
N VAL A 38 4.80 0.16 7.01
CA VAL A 38 5.16 -1.03 6.24
C VAL A 38 3.99 -1.50 5.38
N VAL A 39 2.75 -1.48 5.89
CA VAL A 39 1.57 -1.83 5.09
C VAL A 39 1.32 -0.81 3.97
N SER A 40 1.45 0.49 4.25
CA SER A 40 1.29 1.54 3.24
C SER A 40 2.31 1.42 2.12
N GLU A 41 3.57 1.11 2.46
CA GLU A 41 4.62 0.84 1.47
C GLU A 41 4.31 -0.40 0.65
N PHE A 42 3.96 -1.50 1.30
CA PHE A 42 3.61 -2.75 0.62
C PHE A 42 2.45 -2.54 -0.37
N VAL A 43 1.41 -1.79 0.02
CA VAL A 43 0.29 -1.45 -0.86
C VAL A 43 0.75 -0.59 -2.04
N ARG A 44 1.61 0.41 -1.79
CA ARG A 44 2.18 1.26 -2.86
C ARG A 44 3.00 0.46 -3.86
N GLU A 45 3.85 -0.44 -3.37
CA GLU A 45 4.67 -1.32 -4.22
C GLU A 45 3.79 -2.24 -5.06
N TYR A 46 2.78 -2.87 -4.44
CA TYR A 46 1.83 -3.72 -5.14
C TYR A 46 1.09 -2.98 -6.26
N VAL A 47 0.57 -1.78 -5.98
CA VAL A 47 -0.09 -0.94 -7.01
C VAL A 47 0.89 -0.58 -8.12
N THR A 48 2.11 -0.17 -7.79
CA THR A 48 3.12 0.24 -8.78
C THR A 48 3.52 -0.90 -9.70
N GLU A 49 3.63 -2.12 -9.16
CA GLU A 49 3.95 -3.33 -9.92
C GLU A 49 2.82 -3.67 -10.91
N HIS A 50 1.58 -3.63 -10.43
CA HIS A 50 0.43 -4.06 -11.21
C HIS A 50 -0.15 -3.00 -12.16
N GLU A 51 -0.04 -1.70 -11.87
CA GLU A 51 -0.47 -0.64 -12.79
C GLU A 51 0.36 -0.60 -14.07
N LYS A 52 1.66 -0.93 -14.00
CA LYS A 52 2.54 -0.99 -15.18
C LYS A 52 2.21 -2.14 -16.13
N THR A 53 1.40 -3.11 -15.69
CA THR A 53 1.02 -4.29 -16.48
C THR A 53 -0.33 -4.17 -17.19
N SER A 54 -0.99 -3.01 -17.12
CA SER A 54 -2.15 -2.74 -17.97
C SER A 54 -1.68 -2.16 -19.30
N PRO A 55 -1.61 -2.93 -20.41
CA PRO A 55 -1.63 -2.32 -21.72
C PRO A 55 -2.94 -1.51 -21.78
N LYS A 56 -2.82 -0.19 -21.90
CA LYS A 56 -3.93 0.65 -22.35
C LYS A 56 -4.25 0.17 -23.77
N GLU A 57 -5.13 -0.82 -23.86
CA GLU A 57 -5.75 -1.21 -25.12
C GLU A 57 -6.53 0.01 -25.61
N GLY A 58 -6.09 0.52 -26.77
CA GLY A 58 -6.61 1.72 -27.36
C GLY A 58 -8.10 1.59 -27.67
N LYS A 59 -8.80 2.70 -27.49
CA LYS A 59 -9.90 3.07 -28.38
C LYS A 59 -9.62 4.46 -28.94
N GLU A 60 -8.72 4.47 -29.91
CA GLU A 60 -8.89 5.34 -31.07
C GLU A 60 -9.75 4.55 -32.05
N THR A 61 -10.99 4.98 -32.27
CA THR A 61 -11.71 4.72 -33.51
C THR A 61 -12.71 5.85 -33.72
N ALA A 62 -12.36 6.66 -34.70
CA ALA A 62 -13.18 7.35 -35.70
C ALA A 62 -14.33 8.25 -35.22
#